data_AF-A0A644WXK4-F1
#
_entry.id   AF-A0A644WXK4-F1
#
_cell.length_a   1.000
_cell.length_b   1.000
_cell.length_c   1.000
_cell.angle_alpha   90.00
_cell.angle_beta   90.00
_cell.angle_gamma   90.00
#
_symmetry.space_group_name_H-M   'P 1'
#
loop_
_entity.id
_entity.type
_entity.pdbx_description
1 polymer ?
#
loop_
_entity_poly.entity_id
_entity_poly.type
_entity_poly.pdbx_seq_one_letter_code
_entity_poly.pdbx_strand_id
1 'polypeptide(L)' 'MHQLIGGLRAGMGYCGAKTIGDLQNAKFIRITNAGIIESHPHDVTISQEAPNYSR' A
#
# COMPACT_ATOMS: atom_id res chain seq x y z
N MET A 1 -9.98 -0.48 13.36
CA MET A 1 -10.70 -0.88 12.12
C MET A 1 -10.67 0.19 11.02
N HIS A 2 -10.58 1.49 11.35
CA HIS A 2 -10.50 2.58 10.35
C HIS A 2 -9.26 2.51 9.43
N GLN A 3 -8.09 2.12 9.95
CA GLN A 3 -6.85 2.07 9.17
C GLN A 3 -6.92 1.04 8.02
N LEU A 4 -7.53 -0.12 8.27
CA LEU A 4 -7.70 -1.16 7.25
C LEU A 4 -8.63 -0.71 6.12
N ILE A 5 -9.78 -0.13 6.48
CA ILE A 5 -10.76 0.38 5.50
C ILE A 5 -10.18 1.60 4.76
N GLY A 6 -9.43 2.46 5.44
CA GLY A 6 -8.75 3.61 4.85
C GLY A 6 -7.69 3.20 3.82
N GLY A 7 -6.85 2.21 4.14
CA GLY A 7 -5.86 1.65 3.23
C GLY A 7 -6.49 1.03 1.98
N LEU A 8 -7.58 0.26 2.15
CA LEU A 8 -8.32 -0.32 1.04
C LEU A 8 -8.88 0.76 0.09
N ARG A 9 -9.51 1.80 0.64
CA ARG A 9 -10.06 2.91 -0.16
C ARG A 9 -8.97 3.69 -0.89
N ALA A 10 -7.81 3.90 -0.27
CA ALA A 10 -6.66 4.53 -0.92
C ALA A 10 -6.18 3.69 -2.12
N GLY A 11 -6.03 2.37 -1.95
CA GLY A 11 -5.68 1.45 -3.03
C GLY A 11 -6.70 1.44 -4.16
N MET A 12 -7.99 1.41 -3.84
CA MET A 12 -9.07 1.54 -4.82
C MET A 12 -8.99 2.85 -5.61
N GLY A 13 -8.65 3.96 -4.95
CA GLY A 13 -8.41 5.25 -5.60
C GLY A 13 -7.26 5.21 -6.61
N TYR A 14 -6.11 4.64 -6.24
CA TYR A 14 -4.97 4.49 -7.14
C TYR A 14 -5.26 3.62 -8.36
N CYS A 15 -6.08 2.57 -8.18
CA CYS A 15 -6.50 1.69 -9.28
C CYS A 15 -7.70 2.22 -10.07
N GLY A 16 -8.31 3.35 -9.67
CA GLY A 16 -9.54 3.88 -10.29
C GLY A 16 -10.76 2.98 -10.09
N ALA A 17 -10.73 2.08 -9.12
CA ALA A 17 -11.76 1.09 -8.85
C ALA A 17 -12.89 1.69 -8.00
N LYS A 18 -14.11 1.78 -8.55
CA LYS A 18 -15.29 2.28 -7.81
C LYS A 18 -15.93 1.20 -6.94
N THR A 19 -15.71 -0.07 -7.29
CA THR A 19 -16.23 -1.23 -6.57
C THR A 19 -15.12 -2.25 -6.28
N ILE A 20 -15.38 -3.20 -5.37
CA ILE A 20 -14.45 -4.30 -5.09
C ILE A 20 -14.26 -5.19 -6.32
N GLY A 21 -15.30 -5.39 -7.14
CA GLY A 21 -15.20 -6.12 -8.39
C GLY A 21 -14.24 -5.46 -9.38
N ASP A 22 -14.23 -4.13 -9.44
CA ASP A 22 -13.28 -3.38 -10.27
C ASP A 22 -11.84 -3.55 -9.76
N LEU A 23 -11.65 -3.53 -8.43
CA LEU A 23 -10.34 -3.72 -7.81
C LEU A 23 -9.76 -5.11 -8.10
N GLN A 24 -10.60 -6.15 -8.14
CA GLN A 24 -10.18 -7.51 -8.47
C GLN A 24 -9.65 -7.65 -9.91
N ASN A 25 -10.02 -6.74 -10.80
CA ASN A 25 -9.52 -6.70 -12.18
C ASN A 25 -8.24 -5.85 -12.34
N ALA A 26 -7.72 -5.28 -11.24
CA ALA A 26 -6.50 -4.49 -11.28
C ALA A 26 -5.29 -5.33 -11.70
N LYS A 27 -4.32 -4.68 -12.36
CA LYS A 27 -3.13 -5.35 -12.87
C LYS A 27 -2.00 -5.25 -11.85
N PHE A 28 -1.37 -6.38 -11.60
CA PHE A 28 -0.13 -6.44 -10.84
C PHE A 28 1.08 -6.46 -11.78
N ILE A 29 2.18 -5.87 -11.31
CA ILE A 29 3.50 -6.00 -11.94
C ILE A 29 4.40 -6.81 -11.02
N ARG A 30 5.29 -7.61 -11.61
CA ARG A 30 6.28 -8.37 -10.84
C ARG A 30 7.42 -7.42 -10.44
N ILE A 31 7.67 -7.32 -9.14
CA ILE A 31 8.79 -6.56 -8.59
C ILE A 31 9.98 -7.47 -8.28
N THR A 32 11.17 -6.88 -8.17
CA THR A 32 12.39 -7.57 -7.75
C THR A 32 12.61 -7.41 -6.25
N ASN A 33 13.56 -8.16 -5.66
CA ASN A 33 13.93 -8.00 -4.24
C ASN A 33 14.40 -6.57 -3.92
N ALA A 34 15.09 -5.91 -4.85
CA ALA A 34 15.46 -4.50 -4.69
C ALA A 34 14.21 -3.60 -4.58
N GLY A 35 13.19 -3.85 -5.39
CA GLY A 35 11.92 -3.12 -5.34
C GLY A 35 11.15 -3.32 -4.02
N ILE A 36 11.32 -4.46 -3.34
CA ILE A 36 10.73 -4.69 -2.01
C ILE A 36 11.36 -3.75 -0.98
N ILE A 37 12.69 -3.63 -0.98
CA ILE A 37 13.44 -2.73 -0.10
C ILE A 37 13.05 -1.28 -0.39
N GLU A 38 12.93 -0.92 -1.66
CA GLU A 38 12.50 0.42 -2.10
C GLU A 38 11.06 0.75 -1.67
N SER A 39 10.16 -0.23 -1.68
CA SER A 39 8.75 -0.02 -1.32
C SER A 39 8.54 0.23 0.18
N HIS A 40 9.48 -0.21 1.03
CA HIS A 40 9.47 0.08 2.46
C HIS A 40 10.19 1.41 2.71
N PRO A 41 9.88 2.17 3.78
CA PRO A 41 10.71 3.30 4.19
C PRO A 41 12.15 2.83 4.38
N HIS A 42 13.03 3.36 3.55
CA HIS A 42 14.47 3.08 3.53
C HIS A 42 15.24 4.39 3.65
N ASP A 43 16.46 4.32 4.18
CA ASP A 43 17.35 5.46 4.41
C ASP A 43 16.79 6.63 5.25
N VAL A 44 15.87 6.33 6.19
CA VAL A 44 15.31 7.32 7.12
C VAL A 44 15.28 6.81 8.56
N THR A 45 15.62 7.69 9.51
CA THR A 45 15.45 7.42 10.95
C THR A 45 14.01 7.75 11.35
N ILE A 46 13.19 6.72 11.56
CA ILE A 46 11.79 6.87 11.99
C ILE A 46 11.78 7.51 13.40
N SER A 47 11.42 8.79 13.47
CA SER A 47 11.40 9.54 14.74
C SER A 47 10.03 9.50 15.44
N GLN A 48 8.97 9.09 14.75
CA GLN A 48 7.63 8.84 15.31
C GLN A 48 7.03 7.60 14.64
N GLU A 49 6.41 6.72 15.44
CA GLU A 49 5.77 5.50 14.95
C GLU A 49 4.49 5.82 14.15
N ALA A 50 4.36 5.23 12.96
CA ALA A 50 3.15 5.34 12.18
C ALA A 50 2.10 4.33 12.66
N PRO A 51 0.83 4.72 12.88
CA PRO A 51 -0.21 3.86 13.42
C PRO A 51 -0.65 2.72 12.47
N ASN A 52 -0.11 2.67 11.26
CA ASN A 52 -0.45 1.72 10.19
C ASN A 52 0.78 1.03 9.58
N TYR A 53 1.96 1.17 10.18
CA TYR A 53 3.20 0.62 9.63
C TYR A 53 4.13 0.13 10.75
N SER A 54 4.28 -1.18 10.86
CA SER A 54 5.30 -1.84 11.69
C SER A 54 6.11 -2.75 10.77
N ARG A 55 7.43 -2.77 10.95
CA ARG A 55 8.31 -3.76 10.31
C ARG A 55 7.95 -5.16 10.83
#